data_AF-A0A1Z1MDH0-F1
#
_entry.id   AF-A0A1Z1MDH0-F1
#
_cell.length_a   1.000
_cell.length_b   1.000
_cell.length_c   1.000
_cell.angle_alpha   90.00
_cell.angle_beta   90.00
_cell.angle_gamma   90.00
#
_symmetry.space_group_name_H-M   'P 1'
#
loop_
_entity.id
_entity.type
_entity.pdbx_description
1 polymer ?
#
loop_
_entity_poly.entity_id
_entity_poly.type
_entity_poly.pdbx_seq_one_letter_code
_entity_poly.pdbx_strand_id
1 'polypeptide(L)'
;MLLRHLNVDSYFYQNSSISFLIKLLSFKDLWMFNCTEGCQYNLSIHSLKVNNLSKIIIIDLHINNISGLLGLLSSLNLIGRTKSLHIYGPSNLKYYLDLCKKYSRTNFSYIVYFHILKTGLIINHNSFRIYTFVTKYYYQFTLISSEQYGTFFLNKARNNYLVPGPLYGQLKKGYSFILPDGFIINGTKLTSNNVLGFHLILLINKFYSRISFESIFESRAILSL
;
A
#
# COMPACT_ATOMS: atom_id res chain seq x y z
N MET A 1 19.20 -11.97 -2.16
CA MET A 1 17.72 -11.95 -2.21
C MET A 1 17.27 -10.53 -2.53
N LEU A 2 16.72 -10.28 -3.72
CA LEU A 2 16.45 -8.92 -4.23
C LEU A 2 15.19 -8.34 -3.61
N LEU A 3 15.31 -7.19 -2.94
CA LEU A 3 14.17 -6.42 -2.44
C LEU A 3 13.75 -5.47 -3.57
N ARG A 4 12.70 -5.83 -4.31
CA ARG A 4 12.29 -5.07 -5.50
C ARG A 4 11.34 -3.94 -5.13
N HIS A 5 11.62 -2.76 -5.69
CA HIS A 5 10.84 -1.55 -5.55
C HIS A 5 9.79 -1.49 -6.66
N LEU A 6 8.51 -1.61 -6.30
CA LEU A 6 7.42 -1.39 -7.25
C LEU A 6 7.09 0.10 -7.32
N ASN A 7 7.44 0.72 -8.44
CA ASN A 7 6.80 1.95 -8.88
C ASN A 7 5.48 1.57 -9.55
N VAL A 8 4.39 2.08 -8.99
CA VAL A 8 3.00 1.77 -9.39
C VAL A 8 2.73 1.98 -10.89
N ASP A 9 3.52 2.78 -11.58
CA ASP A 9 3.26 3.16 -12.97
C ASP A 9 3.66 2.10 -14.00
N SER A 10 4.41 1.05 -13.63
CA SER A 10 4.85 0.09 -14.65
C SER A 10 5.16 -1.33 -14.18
N TYR A 11 4.48 -2.25 -14.87
CA TYR A 11 4.82 -3.65 -15.16
C TYR A 11 4.29 -4.79 -14.28
N PHE A 12 3.71 -5.74 -15.02
CA PHE A 12 3.63 -7.16 -14.71
C PHE A 12 4.96 -7.67 -14.18
N TYR A 13 4.94 -8.31 -13.01
CA TYR A 13 6.13 -8.95 -12.47
C TYR A 13 5.87 -10.43 -12.19
N GLN A 14 6.38 -11.28 -13.08
CA GLN A 14 6.61 -12.70 -12.82
C GLN A 14 8.08 -12.86 -12.43
N ASN A 15 8.43 -12.89 -11.14
CA ASN A 15 9.47 -13.77 -10.55
C ASN A 15 9.92 -13.41 -9.11
N SER A 16 9.71 -14.39 -8.22
CA SER A 16 10.62 -14.98 -7.21
C SER A 16 11.45 -14.09 -6.26
N SER A 17 10.86 -13.05 -5.68
CA SER A 17 11.41 -12.50 -4.43
C SER A 17 10.35 -12.55 -3.34
N ILE A 18 10.59 -13.39 -2.34
CA ILE A 18 9.69 -13.66 -1.20
C ILE A 18 9.41 -12.37 -0.39
N SER A 19 10.30 -11.38 -0.42
CA SER A 19 10.06 -10.02 0.08
C SER A 19 10.07 -8.99 -1.03
N PHE A 20 9.07 -8.10 -1.07
CA PHE A 20 9.07 -6.94 -1.96
C PHE A 20 8.60 -5.70 -1.21
N LEU A 21 8.94 -4.54 -1.77
CA LEU A 21 8.58 -3.25 -1.20
C LEU A 21 7.69 -2.49 -2.17
N ILE A 22 6.57 -1.99 -1.64
CA ILE A 22 5.68 -1.10 -2.35
C ILE A 22 5.90 0.30 -1.81
N LYS A 23 6.34 1.18 -2.71
CA LYS A 23 6.34 2.63 -2.47
C LYS A 23 5.13 3.21 -3.17
N LEU A 24 4.19 3.71 -2.40
CA LEU A 24 3.00 4.37 -2.95
C LEU A 24 3.39 5.80 -3.31
N LEU A 25 3.42 6.17 -4.60
CA LEU A 25 3.88 7.50 -5.04
C LEU A 25 3.11 8.67 -4.41
N SER A 26 1.83 8.46 -4.06
CA SER A 26 1.00 9.48 -3.41
C SER A 26 1.42 9.78 -1.96
N PHE A 27 2.22 8.92 -1.32
CA PHE A 27 2.67 9.09 0.06
C PHE A 27 4.19 8.92 0.18
N LYS A 28 4.81 9.61 1.14
CA LYS A 28 6.20 9.30 1.50
C LYS A 28 6.33 7.97 2.26
N ASP A 29 5.23 7.27 2.49
CA ASP A 29 5.15 6.02 3.24
C ASP A 29 5.62 4.83 2.40
N LEU A 30 6.46 4.00 3.00
CA LEU A 30 6.92 2.73 2.43
C LEU A 30 6.18 1.58 3.13
N TRP A 31 5.58 0.69 2.33
CA TRP A 31 4.96 -0.53 2.82
C TRP A 31 5.80 -1.72 2.35
N MET A 32 6.10 -2.61 3.27
CA MET A 32 6.95 -3.76 3.01
C MET A 32 6.15 -5.04 3.18
N PHE A 33 6.22 -5.94 2.20
CA PHE A 33 5.61 -7.25 2.25
C PHE A 33 6.70 -8.29 2.47
N ASN A 34 6.56 -9.05 3.55
CA ASN A 34 7.55 -9.95 4.13
C ASN A 34 8.88 -9.27 4.45
N CYS A 35 9.65 -9.89 5.34
CA CYS A 35 10.93 -9.39 5.79
C CYS A 35 11.93 -10.55 5.85
N THR A 36 12.55 -10.83 4.71
CA THR A 36 13.62 -11.83 4.61
C THR A 36 14.89 -11.32 5.28
N GLU A 37 15.82 -12.23 5.58
CA GLU A 37 17.17 -11.89 5.98
C GLU A 37 17.81 -10.89 5.00
N GLY A 38 18.60 -9.95 5.54
CA GLY A 38 19.27 -8.92 4.74
C GLY A 38 18.36 -7.80 4.24
N CYS A 39 17.06 -7.76 4.58
CA CYS A 39 16.15 -6.68 4.18
C CYS A 39 16.68 -5.29 4.56
N GLN A 40 17.27 -5.14 5.75
CA GLN A 40 17.86 -3.88 6.21
C GLN A 40 18.99 -3.38 5.27
N TYR A 41 19.82 -4.30 4.77
CA TYR A 41 20.92 -3.99 3.87
C TYR A 41 20.39 -3.60 2.49
N ASN A 42 19.42 -4.37 1.97
CA ASN A 42 18.76 -4.07 0.70
C ASN A 42 18.08 -2.70 0.70
N LEU A 43 17.40 -2.33 1.80
CA LEU A 43 16.80 -1.00 1.96
C LEU A 43 17.84 0.12 1.89
N SER A 44 19.00 -0.10 2.51
CA SER A 44 20.11 0.85 2.51
C SER A 44 20.70 1.04 1.11
N ILE A 45 20.92 -0.05 0.35
CA ILE A 45 21.46 0.02 -1.02
C ILE A 45 20.53 0.80 -1.94
N HIS A 46 19.22 0.57 -1.85
CA HIS A 46 18.25 1.22 -2.73
C HIS A 46 17.96 2.68 -2.37
N SER A 47 18.76 3.30 -1.49
CA SER A 47 18.60 4.69 -1.03
C SER A 47 17.19 5.00 -0.46
N LEU A 48 16.47 3.96 -0.03
CA LEU A 48 15.15 4.09 0.55
C LEU A 48 15.32 4.51 2.01
N LYS A 49 14.71 5.63 2.37
CA LYS A 49 14.70 6.08 3.77
C LYS A 49 13.96 5.06 4.60
N VAL A 50 14.68 4.21 5.34
CA VAL A 50 14.11 3.19 6.23
C VAL A 50 13.14 3.84 7.24
N ASN A 51 13.40 5.09 7.63
CA ASN A 51 12.50 5.88 8.50
C ASN A 51 11.11 6.18 7.88
N ASN A 52 10.95 6.06 6.57
CA ASN A 52 9.65 6.19 5.90
C ASN A 52 8.84 4.90 5.90
N LEU A 53 9.41 3.79 6.37
CA LEU A 53 8.69 2.54 6.52
C LEU A 53 7.57 2.74 7.55
N SER A 54 6.31 2.63 7.13
CA SER A 54 5.16 2.83 8.02
C SER A 54 4.42 1.54 8.32
N LYS A 55 4.42 0.59 7.36
CA LYS A 55 3.70 -0.68 7.48
C LYS A 55 4.56 -1.86 7.02
N ILE A 56 4.57 -2.92 7.82
CA ILE A 56 5.13 -4.22 7.46
C ILE A 56 3.98 -5.21 7.41
N ILE A 57 3.82 -5.94 6.33
CA ILE A 57 2.79 -6.95 6.14
C ILE A 57 3.50 -8.29 5.98
N ILE A 58 3.23 -9.22 6.89
CA ILE A 58 3.86 -10.54 6.94
C ILE A 58 2.80 -11.58 6.67
N ILE A 59 3.05 -12.37 5.64
CA ILE A 59 2.07 -13.27 5.06
C ILE A 59 1.94 -14.54 5.90
N ASP A 60 3.06 -15.14 6.26
CA ASP A 60 3.12 -16.32 7.11
C ASP A 60 4.32 -16.24 8.06
N LEU A 61 4.46 -17.24 8.93
CA LEU A 61 5.57 -17.35 9.88
C LEU A 61 6.71 -18.23 9.38
N HIS A 62 6.79 -18.51 8.08
CA HIS A 62 7.95 -19.21 7.54
C HIS A 62 9.19 -18.34 7.69
N ILE A 63 10.32 -18.97 7.99
CA ILE A 63 11.58 -18.27 8.24
C ILE A 63 12.00 -17.37 7.06
N ASN A 64 11.65 -17.77 5.84
CA ASN A 64 11.89 -17.00 4.64
C ASN A 64 11.18 -15.64 4.67
N ASN A 65 10.06 -15.52 5.39
CA ASN A 65 9.25 -14.31 5.48
C ASN A 65 9.55 -13.45 6.71
N ILE A 66 10.14 -14.01 7.78
CA ILE A 66 10.29 -13.32 9.07
C ILE A 66 11.73 -13.14 9.54
N SER A 67 12.69 -13.86 8.95
CA SER A 67 14.10 -13.91 9.40
C SER A 67 14.75 -12.54 9.60
N GLY A 68 14.46 -11.56 8.74
CA GLY A 68 15.05 -10.22 8.82
C GLY A 68 14.33 -9.24 9.74
N LEU A 69 13.16 -9.61 10.27
CA LEU A 69 12.25 -8.68 10.94
C LEU A 69 12.87 -8.07 12.21
N LEU A 70 13.50 -8.90 13.05
CA LEU A 70 14.12 -8.44 14.28
C LEU A 70 15.30 -7.50 14.02
N GLY A 71 16.12 -7.84 13.01
CA GLY A 71 17.25 -7.02 12.58
C GLY A 71 16.77 -5.64 12.12
N LEU A 72 15.78 -5.62 11.24
CA LEU A 72 15.19 -4.38 10.73
C LEU A 72 14.63 -3.49 11.86
N LEU A 73 13.86 -4.08 12.79
CA LEU A 73 13.28 -3.32 13.90
C LEU A 73 14.35 -2.74 14.83
N SER A 74 15.44 -3.48 15.04
CA SER A 74 16.60 -3.03 15.83
C SER A 74 17.37 -1.93 15.11
N SER A 75 17.60 -2.05 13.79
CA SER A 75 18.22 -0.98 13.00
C SER A 75 17.38 0.31 13.02
N LEU A 76 16.06 0.20 12.91
CA LEU A 76 15.15 1.35 13.03
C LEU A 76 15.27 2.04 14.40
N ASN A 77 15.47 1.25 15.46
CA ASN A 77 15.67 1.77 16.81
C ASN A 77 17.00 2.54 16.92
N LEU A 78 18.09 1.98 16.38
CA LEU A 78 19.42 2.61 16.38
C LEU A 78 19.45 3.94 15.60
N ILE A 79 18.64 4.05 14.54
CA ILE A 79 18.51 5.29 13.75
C ILE A 79 17.75 6.39 14.53
N GLY A 80 17.20 6.08 15.71
CA GLY A 80 16.44 7.05 16.51
C GLY A 80 15.06 7.34 15.92
N ARG A 81 14.43 6.34 15.29
CA ARG A 81 13.06 6.47 14.79
C ARG A 81 12.11 6.85 15.92
N THR A 82 11.26 7.86 15.67
CA THR A 82 10.17 8.27 16.58
C THR A 82 8.78 7.91 16.05
N LYS A 83 8.64 7.67 14.74
CA LYS A 83 7.37 7.36 14.10
C LYS A 83 6.85 5.97 14.52
N SER A 84 5.54 5.83 14.72
CA SER A 84 4.93 4.53 14.94
C SER A 84 5.10 3.61 13.72
N LEU A 85 5.14 2.30 13.97
CA LEU A 85 5.24 1.29 12.92
C LEU A 85 4.14 0.26 13.11
N HIS A 86 3.42 -0.06 12.03
CA HIS A 86 2.32 -1.01 12.06
C HIS A 86 2.74 -2.33 11.41
N ILE A 87 2.65 -3.43 12.15
CA ILE A 87 2.94 -4.77 11.65
C ILE A 87 1.63 -5.54 11.54
N TYR A 88 1.33 -5.99 10.33
CA TYR A 88 0.19 -6.83 10.01
C TYR A 88 0.70 -8.25 9.82
N GLY A 89 0.15 -9.21 10.56
CA GLY A 89 0.59 -10.60 10.47
C GLY A 89 -0.33 -11.59 11.18
N PRO A 90 -0.01 -12.88 11.16
CA PRO A 90 -0.76 -13.90 11.90
C PRO A 90 -0.66 -13.67 13.41
N SER A 91 -1.61 -14.22 14.18
CA SER A 91 -1.72 -14.02 15.63
C SER A 91 -0.44 -14.34 16.40
N ASN A 92 0.27 -15.38 15.98
CA ASN A 92 1.49 -15.86 16.64
C ASN A 92 2.71 -14.96 16.39
N LEU A 93 2.61 -14.00 15.46
CA LEU A 93 3.71 -13.09 15.14
C LEU A 93 4.08 -12.18 16.31
N LYS A 94 3.06 -11.74 17.07
CA LYS A 94 3.27 -10.93 18.27
C LYS A 94 4.12 -11.70 19.29
N TYR A 95 3.74 -12.96 19.54
CA TYR A 95 4.46 -13.83 20.48
C TYR A 95 5.90 -14.08 20.04
N TYR A 96 6.12 -14.33 18.75
CA TYR A 96 7.48 -14.45 18.18
C TYR A 96 8.33 -13.23 18.49
N LEU A 97 7.82 -12.02 18.23
CA LEU A 97 8.58 -10.80 18.47
C LEU A 97 8.79 -10.49 19.96
N ASP A 98 7.83 -10.82 20.82
CA ASP A 98 7.98 -10.64 22.27
C ASP A 98 9.06 -11.58 22.83
N LEU A 99 9.13 -12.83 22.36
CA LEU A 99 10.23 -13.73 22.69
C LEU A 99 11.58 -13.22 22.16
N CYS A 100 11.63 -12.77 20.90
CA CYS A 100 12.84 -12.20 20.33
C CYS A 100 13.35 -11.01 21.15
N LYS A 101 12.47 -10.09 21.55
CA LYS A 101 12.83 -8.96 22.43
C LYS A 101 13.38 -9.44 23.77
N LYS A 102 12.69 -10.41 24.40
CA LYS A 102 13.08 -10.97 25.71
C LYS A 102 14.50 -11.55 25.70
N TYR A 103 14.83 -12.36 24.69
CA TYR A 103 16.14 -13.02 24.62
C TYR A 103 17.25 -12.12 24.09
N SER A 104 16.94 -11.21 23.16
CA SER A 104 17.92 -10.24 22.64
C SER A 104 18.17 -9.06 23.57
N ARG A 105 17.35 -8.89 24.62
CA ARG A 105 17.34 -7.71 25.50
C ARG A 105 17.21 -6.40 24.72
N THR A 106 16.44 -6.43 23.63
CA THR A 106 16.20 -5.25 22.79
C THR A 106 14.87 -4.59 23.16
N ASN A 107 14.95 -3.29 23.43
CA ASN A 107 13.78 -2.44 23.66
C ASN A 107 13.69 -1.41 22.52
N PHE A 108 12.51 -1.31 21.90
CA PHE A 108 12.27 -0.31 20.85
C PHE A 108 11.80 1.00 21.47
N SER A 109 12.40 2.13 21.07
CA SER A 109 12.05 3.48 21.50
C SER A 109 10.77 4.01 20.84
N TYR A 110 10.32 3.37 19.75
CA TYR A 110 9.11 3.73 19.01
C TYR A 110 7.99 2.72 19.22
N ILE A 111 6.77 3.18 18.99
CA ILE A 111 5.56 2.39 19.18
C ILE A 111 5.38 1.43 18.00
N VAL A 112 5.30 0.13 18.30
CA VAL A 112 4.98 -0.93 17.34
C VAL A 112 3.55 -1.41 17.58
N TYR A 113 2.68 -1.19 16.60
CA TYR A 113 1.30 -1.68 16.62
C TYR A 113 1.20 -3.02 15.89
N PHE A 114 0.62 -4.01 16.55
CA PHE A 114 0.33 -5.31 15.94
C PHE A 114 -1.12 -5.43 15.54
N HIS A 115 -1.33 -5.83 14.29
CA HIS A 115 -2.64 -6.07 13.71
C HIS A 115 -2.71 -7.50 13.20
N ILE A 116 -3.67 -8.26 13.70
CA ILE A 116 -3.88 -9.64 13.29
C ILE A 116 -4.59 -9.64 11.93
N LEU A 117 -4.02 -10.36 10.96
CA LEU A 117 -4.66 -10.56 9.65
C LEU A 117 -5.98 -11.32 9.81
N LYS A 118 -7.05 -10.74 9.26
CA LYS A 118 -8.39 -11.34 9.20
C LYS A 118 -8.92 -11.21 7.78
N THR A 119 -9.92 -12.01 7.42
CA THR A 119 -10.65 -11.80 6.16
C THR A 119 -11.35 -10.45 6.18
N GLY A 120 -11.19 -9.66 5.11
CA GLY A 120 -11.84 -8.36 4.96
C GLY A 120 -10.86 -7.21 4.73
N LEU A 121 -11.30 -5.99 5.02
CA LEU A 121 -10.49 -4.79 4.86
C LEU A 121 -9.49 -4.66 6.01
N ILE A 122 -8.20 -4.52 5.68
CA ILE A 122 -7.14 -4.29 6.68
C ILE A 122 -6.74 -2.83 6.73
N ILE A 123 -6.44 -2.25 5.57
CA ILE A 123 -5.92 -0.89 5.48
C ILE A 123 -6.94 -0.08 4.69
N ASN A 124 -7.62 0.84 5.37
CA ASN A 124 -8.47 1.83 4.73
C ASN A 124 -7.71 3.14 4.65
N HIS A 125 -7.23 3.50 3.47
CA HIS A 125 -6.66 4.81 3.21
C HIS A 125 -7.46 5.49 2.10
N ASN A 126 -7.52 6.83 2.11
CA ASN A 126 -8.35 7.57 1.15
C ASN A 126 -8.06 7.21 -0.32
N SER A 127 -6.81 6.89 -0.65
CA SER A 127 -6.38 6.57 -2.02
C SER A 127 -6.16 5.08 -2.26
N PHE A 128 -6.00 4.27 -1.20
CA PHE A 128 -5.64 2.86 -1.32
C PHE A 128 -6.37 2.03 -0.25
N ARG A 129 -6.91 0.89 -0.67
CA ARG A 129 -7.51 -0.10 0.21
C ARG A 129 -6.78 -1.42 0.05
N ILE A 130 -6.42 -2.03 1.17
CA ILE A 130 -5.93 -3.42 1.19
C ILE A 130 -7.02 -4.28 1.79
N TYR A 131 -7.43 -5.29 1.03
CA TYR A 131 -8.21 -6.40 1.53
C TYR A 131 -7.35 -7.64 1.64
N THR A 132 -7.74 -8.48 2.57
CA THR A 132 -7.19 -9.83 2.73
C THR A 132 -8.26 -10.86 2.67
N PHE A 133 -7.90 -11.94 2.00
CA PHE A 133 -8.63 -13.18 2.04
C PHE A 133 -7.74 -14.23 2.71
N VAL A 134 -8.13 -14.64 3.91
CA VAL A 134 -7.42 -15.64 4.70
C VAL A 134 -8.09 -16.99 4.47
N THR A 135 -7.32 -17.96 3.99
CA THR A 135 -7.73 -19.36 3.94
C THR A 135 -6.94 -20.17 4.98
N LYS A 136 -7.25 -21.46 5.14
CA LYS A 136 -6.53 -22.34 6.08
C LYS A 136 -5.03 -22.44 5.80
N TYR A 137 -4.61 -22.24 4.54
CA TYR A 137 -3.25 -22.53 4.09
C TYR A 137 -2.50 -21.32 3.54
N TYR A 138 -3.21 -20.27 3.10
CA TYR A 138 -2.58 -19.11 2.49
C TYR A 138 -3.37 -17.82 2.74
N TYR A 139 -2.64 -16.71 2.70
CA TYR A 139 -3.18 -15.36 2.72
C TYR A 139 -3.08 -14.79 1.30
N GLN A 140 -4.19 -14.25 0.82
CA GLN A 140 -4.26 -13.49 -0.42
C GLN A 140 -4.51 -12.02 -0.08
N PHE A 141 -3.76 -11.11 -0.72
CA PHE A 141 -3.95 -9.68 -0.53
C PHE A 141 -4.41 -9.06 -1.85
N THR A 142 -5.40 -8.18 -1.77
CA THR A 142 -5.82 -7.34 -2.90
C THR A 142 -5.64 -5.87 -2.54
N LEU A 143 -4.89 -5.18 -3.39
CA LEU A 143 -4.54 -3.78 -3.29
C LEU A 143 -5.36 -3.03 -4.33
N ILE A 144 -6.28 -2.18 -3.88
CA ILE A 144 -7.16 -1.40 -4.75
C ILE A 144 -6.82 0.06 -4.58
N SER A 145 -6.40 0.73 -5.65
CA SER A 145 -6.28 2.19 -5.64
C SER A 145 -7.57 2.84 -6.13
N SER A 146 -7.94 3.96 -5.51
CA SER A 146 -9.04 4.77 -6.02
C SER A 146 -8.66 5.42 -7.34
N GLU A 147 -9.66 5.65 -8.19
CA GLU A 147 -9.54 6.54 -9.33
C GLU A 147 -9.10 7.94 -8.87
N GLN A 148 -8.24 8.59 -9.66
CA GLN A 148 -7.82 9.95 -9.41
C GLN A 148 -8.50 10.89 -10.39
N TYR A 149 -9.10 11.95 -9.84
CA TYR A 149 -9.73 12.98 -10.66
C TYR A 149 -8.72 13.64 -11.59
N GLY A 150 -9.13 13.83 -12.84
CA GLY A 150 -8.36 14.51 -13.86
C GLY A 150 -7.92 15.93 -13.46
N THR A 151 -6.99 16.49 -14.23
CA THR A 151 -6.56 17.88 -14.03
C THR A 151 -7.72 18.83 -14.31
N PHE A 152 -7.89 19.83 -13.45
CA PHE A 152 -8.95 20.83 -13.61
C PHE A 152 -8.46 21.96 -14.53
N PHE A 153 -9.21 22.24 -15.60
CA PHE A 153 -8.87 23.26 -16.57
C PHE A 153 -9.27 24.65 -16.08
N LEU A 154 -8.33 25.31 -15.38
CA LEU A 154 -8.51 26.67 -14.85
C LEU A 154 -8.92 27.68 -15.92
N ASN A 155 -8.36 27.58 -17.13
CA ASN A 155 -8.65 28.50 -18.22
C ASN A 155 -10.11 28.39 -18.68
N LYS A 156 -10.65 27.17 -18.80
CA LYS A 156 -12.07 26.94 -19.14
C LYS A 156 -12.99 27.45 -18.04
N ALA A 157 -12.60 27.31 -16.78
CA ALA A 157 -13.38 27.82 -15.65
C ALA A 157 -13.44 29.36 -15.64
N ARG A 158 -12.30 30.03 -15.90
CA ARG A 158 -12.23 31.50 -16.02
C ARG A 158 -13.07 32.03 -17.18
N ASN A 159 -13.06 31.35 -18.33
CA ASN A 159 -13.90 31.72 -19.47
C ASN A 159 -15.41 31.62 -19.17
N ASN A 160 -15.79 30.78 -18.21
CA ASN A 160 -17.18 30.65 -17.73
C ASN A 160 -17.47 31.55 -16.52
N TYR A 161 -16.66 32.59 -16.29
CA TYR A 161 -16.80 33.56 -15.20
C TYR A 161 -16.85 32.94 -13.79
N LEU A 162 -16.26 31.76 -13.60
CA LEU A 162 -16.17 31.15 -12.28
C LEU A 162 -15.05 31.80 -11.45
N VAL A 163 -15.40 32.21 -10.24
CA VAL A 163 -14.45 32.71 -9.24
C VAL A 163 -13.71 31.53 -8.60
N PRO A 164 -12.38 31.61 -8.39
CA PRO A 164 -11.65 30.57 -7.68
C PRO A 164 -12.18 30.40 -6.26
N GLY A 165 -12.47 29.15 -5.87
CA GLY A 165 -13.06 28.85 -4.58
C GLY A 165 -13.35 27.37 -4.37
N PRO A 166 -14.10 27.00 -3.32
CA PRO A 166 -14.43 25.60 -3.00
C PRO A 166 -15.22 24.90 -4.11
N LEU A 167 -15.95 25.68 -4.93
CA LEU A 167 -16.66 25.21 -6.12
C LEU A 167 -15.74 24.46 -7.10
N TYR A 168 -14.47 24.85 -7.23
CA TYR A 168 -13.53 24.15 -8.11
C TYR A 168 -13.30 22.72 -7.67
N GLY A 169 -13.21 22.48 -6.35
CA GLY A 169 -13.07 21.13 -5.81
C GLY A 169 -14.30 20.27 -6.09
N GLN A 170 -15.50 20.87 -6.06
CA GLN A 170 -16.74 20.17 -6.36
C GLN A 170 -16.89 19.91 -7.88
N LEU A 171 -16.62 20.90 -8.72
CA LEU A 171 -16.60 20.73 -10.17
C LEU A 171 -15.55 19.70 -10.60
N LYS A 172 -14.38 19.69 -9.95
CA LYS A 172 -13.34 18.66 -10.20
C LYS A 172 -13.82 17.25 -9.87
N LYS A 173 -14.72 17.08 -8.90
CA LYS A 173 -15.34 15.80 -8.56
C LYS A 173 -16.44 15.38 -9.55
N GLY A 174 -16.76 16.22 -10.53
CA GLY A 174 -17.79 15.95 -11.54
C GLY A 174 -19.19 16.44 -11.16
N TYR A 175 -19.35 17.20 -10.07
CA TYR A 175 -20.65 17.79 -9.73
C TYR A 175 -21.07 18.83 -10.77
N SER A 176 -22.38 18.96 -10.99
CA SER A 176 -22.99 20.02 -11.79
C SER A 176 -23.64 21.07 -10.91
N PHE A 177 -23.55 22.34 -11.31
CA PHE A 177 -24.12 23.46 -10.59
C PHE A 177 -24.91 24.37 -11.52
N ILE A 178 -25.97 24.97 -10.99
CA ILE A 178 -26.72 26.03 -11.63
C ILE A 178 -26.16 27.35 -11.13
N LEU A 179 -25.73 28.21 -12.05
CA LEU A 179 -25.30 29.57 -11.76
C LEU A 179 -26.51 30.49 -11.47
N PRO A 180 -26.29 31.66 -10.85
CA PRO A 180 -27.33 32.67 -10.66
C PRO A 180 -28.03 33.07 -11.97
N ASP A 181 -27.30 33.05 -13.09
CA ASP A 181 -27.81 33.36 -14.43
C ASP A 181 -28.64 32.21 -15.05
N GLY A 182 -28.88 31.12 -14.31
CA GLY A 182 -29.61 29.93 -14.76
C GLY A 182 -28.79 28.94 -15.58
N PHE A 183 -27.52 29.25 -15.89
CA PHE A 183 -26.66 28.38 -16.70
C PHE A 183 -26.18 27.15 -15.90
N ILE A 184 -26.25 25.97 -16.50
CA ILE A 184 -25.80 24.71 -15.88
C ILE A 184 -24.35 24.43 -16.28
N ILE A 185 -23.46 24.44 -15.30
CA ILE A 185 -22.06 24.03 -15.47
C ILE A 185 -21.90 22.58 -15.04
N ASN A 186 -21.41 21.75 -15.96
CA ASN A 186 -21.03 20.37 -15.66
C ASN A 186 -19.51 20.29 -15.42
N GLY A 187 -19.12 19.81 -14.24
CA GLY A 187 -17.72 19.63 -13.85
C GLY A 187 -16.92 18.76 -14.81
N THR A 188 -17.54 17.74 -15.42
CA THR A 188 -16.86 16.82 -16.36
C THR A 188 -16.31 17.52 -17.61
N LYS A 189 -16.94 18.63 -18.06
CA LYS A 189 -16.45 19.43 -19.20
C LYS A 189 -15.21 20.27 -18.85
N LEU A 190 -15.00 20.51 -17.55
CA LEU A 190 -13.91 21.33 -17.00
C LEU A 190 -12.74 20.49 -16.48
N THR A 191 -12.84 19.16 -16.53
CA THR A 191 -11.78 18.24 -16.10
C THR A 191 -11.24 17.43 -17.27
N SER A 192 -9.97 17.05 -17.21
CA SER A 192 -9.44 15.99 -18.08
C SER A 192 -10.07 14.64 -17.72
N ASN A 193 -9.84 13.63 -18.56
CA ASN A 193 -10.18 12.25 -18.20
C ASN A 193 -9.51 11.88 -16.87
N ASN A 194 -10.26 11.13 -16.07
CA ASN A 194 -9.75 10.61 -14.82
C ASN A 194 -8.71 9.52 -15.08
N VAL A 195 -7.75 9.42 -14.17
CA VAL A 195 -6.76 8.34 -14.19
C VAL A 195 -7.35 7.17 -13.41
N LEU A 196 -7.67 6.09 -14.14
CA LEU A 196 -8.15 4.86 -13.55
C LEU A 196 -7.17 4.34 -12.50
N GLY A 197 -7.70 3.99 -11.33
CA GLY A 197 -6.95 3.29 -10.30
C GLY A 197 -6.50 1.90 -10.76
N PHE A 198 -5.67 1.24 -9.98
CA PHE A 198 -5.19 -0.10 -10.27
C PHE A 198 -5.64 -1.11 -9.21
N HIS A 199 -5.75 -2.34 -9.67
CA HIS A 199 -6.04 -3.51 -8.86
C HIS A 199 -4.82 -4.45 -8.90
N LEU A 200 -4.13 -4.59 -7.78
CA LEU A 200 -2.99 -5.48 -7.60
C LEU A 200 -3.40 -6.66 -6.73
N ILE A 201 -3.10 -7.87 -7.17
CA ILE A 201 -3.34 -9.08 -6.38
C ILE A 201 -2.03 -9.76 -6.06
N LEU A 202 -1.90 -10.14 -4.79
CA LEU A 202 -0.79 -10.88 -4.24
C LEU A 202 -1.26 -12.28 -3.86
N LEU A 203 -0.75 -13.25 -4.58
CA LEU A 203 -1.06 -14.68 -4.41
C LEU A 203 0.20 -15.42 -4.01
N ILE A 204 0.07 -16.32 -3.03
CA ILE A 204 1.14 -17.28 -2.71
C ILE A 204 1.15 -18.42 -3.74
N ASN A 205 -0.04 -18.88 -4.15
CA ASN A 205 -0.18 -19.95 -5.14
C ASN A 205 -0.98 -19.45 -6.36
N LYS A 206 -0.41 -19.65 -7.56
CA LYS A 206 -0.99 -19.13 -8.80
C LYS A 206 -2.24 -19.88 -9.29
N PHE A 207 -2.37 -21.21 -9.07
CA PHE A 207 -3.32 -22.01 -9.87
C PHE A 207 -4.02 -23.17 -9.17
N TYR A 208 -4.22 -23.14 -7.84
CA TYR A 208 -4.86 -24.29 -7.17
C TYR A 208 -6.39 -24.17 -7.04
N SER A 209 -6.96 -22.96 -7.12
CA SER A 209 -8.38 -22.76 -6.82
C SER A 209 -9.11 -21.86 -7.82
N ARG A 210 -10.41 -22.13 -8.00
CA ARG A 210 -11.31 -21.30 -8.80
C ARG A 210 -11.35 -19.85 -8.30
N ILE A 211 -11.32 -19.65 -6.98
CA ILE A 211 -11.32 -18.32 -6.34
C ILE A 211 -10.10 -17.51 -6.77
N SER A 212 -8.90 -18.11 -6.76
CA SER A 212 -7.69 -17.44 -7.25
C SER A 212 -7.82 -17.04 -8.73
N PHE A 213 -8.40 -17.91 -9.57
CA PHE A 213 -8.60 -17.62 -10.98
C PHE A 213 -9.60 -16.49 -11.23
N GLU A 214 -10.76 -16.51 -10.55
CA GLU A 214 -11.78 -15.45 -10.67
C GLU A 214 -11.22 -14.10 -10.20
N SER A 215 -10.45 -14.08 -9.11
CA SER A 215 -9.84 -12.84 -8.62
C SER A 215 -8.84 -12.23 -9.62
N ILE A 216 -8.11 -13.07 -10.36
CA ILE A 216 -7.10 -12.64 -11.34
C ILE A 216 -7.72 -11.87 -12.51
N PHE A 217 -8.93 -12.23 -12.95
CA PHE A 217 -9.52 -11.72 -14.19
C PHE A 217 -9.69 -10.19 -14.20
N GLU A 218 -9.94 -9.58 -13.04
CA GLU A 218 -10.11 -8.13 -12.90
C GLU A 218 -8.83 -7.39 -12.47
N SER A 219 -7.71 -8.10 -12.33
CA SER A 219 -6.46 -7.53 -11.83
C SER A 219 -5.61 -6.90 -12.93
N ARG A 220 -5.08 -5.71 -12.68
CA ARG A 220 -4.11 -5.04 -13.56
C ARG A 220 -2.73 -5.66 -13.46
N ALA A 221 -2.35 -6.15 -12.28
CA ALA A 221 -1.12 -6.91 -12.11
C ALA A 221 -1.23 -7.93 -10.97
N ILE A 222 -0.50 -9.03 -11.15
CA ILE A 222 -0.49 -10.19 -10.26
C ILE A 222 0.95 -10.40 -9.81
N LEU A 223 1.14 -10.44 -8.49
CA LEU A 223 2.40 -10.77 -7.86
C LEU A 223 2.26 -12.14 -7.22
N SER A 224 3.03 -13.10 -7.72
CA SER A 224 3.18 -14.41 -7.08
C SER A 224 4.41 -14.41 -6.18
N LEU A 225 4.19 -14.69 -4.90
CA LEU A 225 5.22 -14.79 -3.86
C LEU A 225 5.77 -16.19 -3.70
#